data_AF-A0A953PHU6-F1
#
_entry.id   AF-A0A953PHU6-F1
#
_cell.length_a   1.000
_cell.length_b   1.000
_cell.length_c   1.000
_cell.angle_alpha   90.00
_cell.angle_beta   90.00
_cell.angle_gamma   90.00
#
_symmetry.space_group_name_H-M   'P 1'
#
loop_
_entity.id
_entity.type
_entity.pdbx_description
1 polymer ?
#
loop_
_entity_poly.entity_id
_entity_poly.type
_entity_poly.pdbx_seq_one_letter_code
_entity_poly.pdbx_strand_id
1 'polypeptide(L)'
;MARKTLILLCTLALSTLALAEGTRTWEQSKFEELNKGTAKGVALRSTGGLELAPAFKALATTASTYIWSIASDSAGNIYAAAGSPARVYRITPDGQSTAIFEPQELQVQSLVVDKNNVVYAATAPDGKVYRIAPDAASKPGSKSAFTAKPYFEPGTKYIWDIILDSSGNLYVATGDHGEIFKVTASGQHSVFFKSDEVHIRVLALDPKGNLIAGSDGSGLIYRISR
;
A
#
# COMPACT_ATOMS: atom_id res chain seq x y z
N MET A 1 5.32 -84.95 -6.91
CA MET A 1 5.69 -84.17 -5.72
C MET A 1 6.80 -83.15 -5.97
N ALA A 2 7.90 -83.50 -6.64
CA ALA A 2 9.09 -82.66 -6.81
C ALA A 2 8.87 -81.21 -7.34
N ARG A 3 7.93 -81.01 -8.29
CA ARG A 3 7.69 -79.67 -8.89
C ARG A 3 7.06 -78.67 -7.91
N LYS A 4 6.20 -79.14 -7.00
CA LYS A 4 5.60 -78.28 -5.96
C LYS A 4 6.61 -77.92 -4.89
N THR A 5 7.50 -78.85 -4.54
CA THR A 5 8.58 -78.63 -3.58
C THR A 5 9.63 -77.65 -4.11
N LEU A 6 9.97 -77.71 -5.40
CA LEU A 6 10.91 -76.79 -6.04
C LEU A 6 10.36 -75.35 -6.11
N ILE A 7 9.07 -75.19 -6.43
CA ILE A 7 8.41 -73.88 -6.44
C ILE A 7 8.39 -73.28 -5.02
N LEU A 8 8.08 -74.10 -4.01
CA LEU A 8 8.08 -73.65 -2.61
C LEU A 8 9.48 -73.23 -2.14
N LEU A 9 10.53 -73.96 -2.54
CA LEU A 9 11.91 -73.60 -2.26
C LEU A 9 12.32 -72.29 -2.94
N CYS A 10 11.96 -72.10 -4.21
CA CYS A 10 12.23 -70.86 -4.94
C CYS A 10 11.52 -69.65 -4.33
N THR A 11 10.27 -69.80 -3.87
CA THR A 11 9.55 -68.72 -3.19
C THR A 11 10.16 -68.36 -1.83
N LEU A 12 10.69 -69.35 -1.09
CA LEU A 12 11.41 -69.10 0.18
C LEU A 12 12.77 -68.43 -0.05
N ALA A 13 13.45 -68.73 -1.16
CA ALA A 13 14.74 -68.12 -1.49
C ALA A 13 14.60 -66.66 -2.00
N LEU A 14 13.46 -66.30 -2.60
CA LEU A 14 13.21 -64.92 -3.02
C LEU A 14 12.79 -64.01 -1.85
N SER A 15 12.17 -64.55 -0.79
CA SER A 15 11.77 -63.74 0.38
C SER A 15 12.95 -63.32 1.26
N THR A 16 14.11 -63.98 1.15
CA THR A 16 15.34 -63.61 1.87
C THR A 16 16.08 -62.40 1.27
N LEU A 17 15.61 -61.84 0.16
CA LEU A 17 16.17 -60.63 -0.48
C LEU A 17 15.45 -59.33 -0.05
N ALA A 18 14.53 -59.39 0.91
CA ALA A 18 13.96 -58.20 1.53
C ALA A 18 15.01 -57.55 2.45
N LEU A 19 15.89 -56.72 1.87
CA LEU A 19 16.76 -55.84 2.65
C LEU A 19 15.86 -54.89 3.46
N ALA A 20 15.98 -54.93 4.78
CA ALA A 20 15.32 -53.96 5.65
C ALA A 20 15.85 -52.56 5.30
N GLU A 21 15.01 -51.66 4.80
CA GLU A 21 15.40 -50.27 4.60
C GLU A 21 15.50 -49.58 5.98
N GLY A 22 16.62 -48.91 6.24
CA GLY A 22 16.82 -48.18 7.49
C GLY A 22 15.91 -46.95 7.58
N THR A 23 15.47 -46.60 8.78
CA THR A 23 14.69 -45.38 9.02
C THR A 23 15.52 -44.15 8.60
N ARG A 24 15.00 -43.39 7.64
CA ARG A 24 15.53 -42.07 7.28
C ARG A 24 14.68 -40.99 7.93
N THR A 25 15.31 -40.14 8.73
CA THR A 25 14.70 -38.90 9.19
C THR A 25 15.18 -37.77 8.30
N TRP A 26 14.26 -36.94 7.81
CA TRP A 26 14.59 -35.67 7.20
C TRP A 26 14.06 -34.54 8.09
N GLU A 27 14.79 -33.43 8.11
CA GLU A 27 14.39 -32.20 8.79
C GLU A 27 14.37 -31.08 7.75
N GLN A 28 13.30 -30.28 7.72
CA GLN A 28 13.20 -29.08 6.90
C GLN A 28 13.01 -27.88 7.82
N SER A 29 14.11 -27.19 8.13
CA SER A 29 14.13 -26.08 9.08
C SER A 29 14.78 -24.80 8.54
N LYS A 30 15.27 -24.82 7.30
CA LYS A 30 15.92 -23.66 6.67
C LYS A 30 14.94 -22.84 5.85
N PHE A 31 15.09 -21.52 5.90
CA PHE A 31 14.33 -20.58 5.07
C PHE A 31 14.33 -20.96 3.59
N GLU A 32 15.50 -21.24 3.02
CA GLU A 32 15.66 -21.63 1.61
C GLU A 32 14.93 -22.93 1.21
N GLU A 33 14.72 -23.83 2.17
CA GLU A 33 14.01 -25.09 1.94
C GLU A 33 12.49 -24.88 2.03
N LEU A 34 12.06 -24.10 3.04
CA LEU A 34 10.65 -23.74 3.23
C LEU A 34 10.13 -22.81 2.11
N ASN A 35 10.96 -21.90 1.62
CA ASN A 35 10.62 -20.94 0.56
C ASN A 35 10.39 -21.61 -0.81
N LYS A 36 10.88 -22.84 -1.02
CA LYS A 36 10.61 -23.66 -2.21
C LYS A 36 9.21 -24.28 -2.20
N GLY A 37 8.53 -24.29 -1.06
CA GLY A 37 7.20 -24.87 -0.88
C GLY A 37 6.07 -23.88 -1.18
N THR A 38 4.84 -24.40 -1.30
CA THR A 38 3.63 -23.58 -1.41
C THR A 38 3.07 -23.30 -0.01
N ALA A 39 3.19 -22.06 0.46
CA ALA A 39 2.61 -21.65 1.74
C ALA A 39 1.07 -21.54 1.64
N LYS A 40 0.36 -22.23 2.52
CA LYS A 40 -1.10 -22.08 2.71
C LYS A 40 -1.39 -21.82 4.18
N GLY A 41 -1.88 -20.62 4.50
CA GLY A 41 -2.20 -20.23 5.88
C GLY A 41 -0.98 -20.05 6.80
N VAL A 42 0.23 -20.05 6.24
CA VAL A 42 1.48 -19.85 6.98
C VAL A 42 2.32 -18.75 6.36
N ALA A 43 3.01 -17.98 7.19
CA ALA A 43 4.01 -17.01 6.80
C ALA A 43 5.40 -17.54 7.19
N LEU A 44 6.38 -17.29 6.32
CA LEU A 44 7.77 -17.64 6.56
C LEU A 44 8.52 -16.39 6.98
N ARG A 45 9.03 -16.38 8.22
CA ARG A 45 9.89 -15.30 8.71
C ARG A 45 11.24 -15.35 8.01
N SER A 46 11.89 -14.21 7.83
CA SER A 46 13.26 -14.13 7.28
C SER A 46 14.29 -14.92 8.10
N THR A 47 13.99 -15.21 9.37
CA THR A 47 14.79 -16.07 10.25
C THR A 47 14.54 -17.57 10.05
N GLY A 48 13.67 -17.97 9.10
CA GLY A 48 13.34 -19.37 8.79
C GLY A 48 12.19 -19.97 9.60
N GLY A 49 11.58 -19.22 10.52
CA GLY A 49 10.43 -19.70 11.31
C GLY A 49 9.11 -19.66 10.53
N LEU A 50 8.26 -20.68 10.73
CA LEU A 50 6.88 -20.67 10.26
C LEU A 50 5.95 -20.10 11.33
N GLU A 51 5.00 -19.28 10.91
CA GLU A 51 3.90 -18.81 11.76
C GLU A 51 2.59 -18.81 10.99
N LEU A 52 1.46 -18.65 11.67
CA LEU A 52 0.17 -18.47 11.00
C LEU A 52 0.20 -17.17 10.19
N ALA A 53 -0.10 -17.25 8.89
CA ALA A 53 -0.23 -16.05 8.09
C ALA A 53 -1.46 -15.24 8.51
N PRO A 54 -1.40 -13.90 8.45
CA PRO A 54 -2.60 -13.08 8.50
C PRO A 54 -3.62 -13.57 7.47
N ALA A 55 -4.88 -13.66 7.87
CA ALA A 55 -5.96 -13.96 6.93
C ALA A 55 -6.24 -12.72 6.09
N PHE A 56 -6.06 -12.83 4.77
CA PHE A 56 -6.43 -11.77 3.84
C PHE A 56 -7.86 -11.99 3.37
N LYS A 57 -8.69 -10.96 3.53
CA LYS A 57 -10.04 -10.92 2.96
C LYS A 57 -10.08 -9.81 1.92
N ALA A 58 -10.47 -10.14 0.70
CA ALA A 58 -10.76 -9.13 -0.31
C ALA A 58 -11.89 -8.23 0.21
N LEU A 59 -11.60 -6.93 0.37
CA LEU A 59 -12.56 -5.97 0.90
C LEU A 59 -13.39 -5.34 -0.21
N ALA A 60 -12.74 -4.84 -1.26
CA ALA A 60 -13.40 -4.22 -2.40
C ALA A 60 -12.53 -4.34 -3.66
N THR A 61 -13.19 -4.29 -4.82
CA THR A 61 -12.56 -4.03 -6.10
C THR A 61 -13.00 -2.66 -6.60
N THR A 62 -12.19 -2.05 -7.47
CA THR A 62 -12.54 -0.77 -8.09
C THR A 62 -12.53 -0.92 -9.61
N ALA A 63 -13.19 0.01 -10.30
CA ALA A 63 -13.13 0.08 -11.74
C ALA A 63 -11.83 0.73 -12.26
N SER A 64 -10.96 1.20 -11.37
CA SER A 64 -9.64 1.74 -11.71
C SER A 64 -8.58 0.65 -11.68
N THR A 65 -7.63 0.75 -12.60
CA THR A 65 -6.57 -0.27 -12.78
C THR A 65 -5.52 -0.19 -11.67
N TYR A 66 -5.23 1.03 -11.20
CA TYR A 66 -4.20 1.29 -10.20
C TYR A 66 -4.78 1.92 -8.95
N ILE A 67 -4.29 1.48 -7.79
CA ILE A 67 -4.45 2.17 -6.51
C ILE A 67 -3.06 2.65 -6.10
N TRP A 68 -2.86 3.97 -6.08
CA TRP A 68 -1.56 4.60 -5.83
C TRP A 68 -1.33 4.90 -4.35
N SER A 69 -2.40 5.29 -3.65
CA SER A 69 -2.34 5.64 -2.23
C SER A 69 -3.66 5.32 -1.53
N ILE A 70 -3.58 5.03 -0.24
CA ILE A 70 -4.73 4.81 0.63
C ILE A 70 -4.55 5.55 1.95
N ALA A 71 -5.66 5.97 2.54
CA ALA A 71 -5.72 6.48 3.91
C ALA A 71 -7.05 6.07 4.55
N SER A 72 -7.12 6.07 5.88
CA SER A 72 -8.34 5.72 6.61
C SER A 72 -8.81 6.85 7.50
N ASP A 73 -10.12 7.01 7.63
CA ASP A 73 -10.70 7.87 8.67
C ASP A 73 -10.86 7.15 10.01
N SER A 74 -11.30 7.89 11.03
CA SER A 74 -11.54 7.37 12.38
C SER A 74 -12.70 6.37 12.47
N ALA A 75 -13.58 6.31 11.46
CA ALA A 75 -14.68 5.36 11.37
C ALA A 75 -14.29 4.08 10.61
N GLY A 76 -13.03 3.96 10.18
CA GLY A 76 -12.51 2.81 9.45
C GLY A 76 -12.85 2.79 7.96
N ASN A 77 -13.37 3.89 7.40
CA ASN A 77 -13.52 3.99 5.95
C ASN A 77 -12.14 4.19 5.32
N ILE A 78 -11.87 3.47 4.24
CA ILE A 78 -10.67 3.60 3.43
C ILE A 78 -10.96 4.55 2.27
N TYR A 79 -10.06 5.50 2.05
CA TYR A 79 -10.03 6.35 0.88
C TYR A 79 -8.91 5.86 -0.03
N ALA A 80 -9.20 5.65 -1.31
CA ALA A 80 -8.23 5.12 -2.27
C ALA A 80 -8.06 6.08 -3.45
N ALA A 81 -6.82 6.55 -3.64
CA ALA A 81 -6.38 7.34 -4.77
C ALA A 81 -6.06 6.40 -5.93
N ALA A 82 -6.69 6.61 -7.08
CA ALA A 82 -6.65 5.66 -8.17
C ALA A 82 -6.27 6.30 -9.52
N GLY A 83 -5.84 5.45 -10.45
CA GLY A 83 -5.49 5.83 -11.83
C GLY A 83 -6.07 4.86 -12.86
N SER A 84 -6.26 5.36 -14.09
CA SER A 84 -6.81 4.60 -15.23
C SER A 84 -8.14 3.87 -14.93
N PRO A 85 -9.26 4.59 -14.72
CA PRO A 85 -9.39 6.06 -14.68
C PRO A 85 -9.04 6.66 -13.31
N ALA A 86 -8.75 7.97 -13.29
CA ALA A 86 -8.50 8.73 -12.07
C ALA A 86 -9.75 8.85 -11.21
N ARG A 87 -9.68 8.38 -9.97
CA ARG A 87 -10.78 8.52 -9.00
C ARG A 87 -10.23 8.59 -7.58
N VAL A 88 -11.03 9.17 -6.68
CA VAL A 88 -10.96 8.84 -5.25
C VAL A 88 -12.18 8.00 -4.89
N TYR A 89 -11.94 6.82 -4.34
CA TYR A 89 -12.99 5.96 -3.80
C TYR A 89 -13.05 6.12 -2.29
N ARG A 90 -14.26 6.08 -1.73
CA ARG A 90 -14.51 5.77 -0.32
C ARG A 90 -15.01 4.34 -0.24
N ILE A 91 -14.34 3.53 0.57
CA ILE A 91 -14.61 2.11 0.80
C ILE A 91 -14.93 1.95 2.28
N THR A 92 -16.15 1.55 2.59
CA THR A 92 -16.61 1.33 3.96
C THR A 92 -16.06 0.01 4.54
N PRO A 93 -16.08 -0.19 5.87
CA PRO A 93 -15.60 -1.43 6.51
C PRO A 93 -16.28 -2.72 6.04
N ASP A 94 -17.51 -2.63 5.53
CA ASP A 94 -18.26 -3.73 4.92
C ASP A 94 -17.94 -3.96 3.43
N GLY A 95 -17.07 -3.14 2.84
CA GLY A 95 -16.56 -3.29 1.47
C GLY A 95 -17.33 -2.52 0.40
N GLN A 96 -18.29 -1.66 0.77
CA GLN A 96 -19.00 -0.85 -0.20
C GLN A 96 -18.09 0.26 -0.74
N SER A 97 -17.76 0.18 -2.03
CA SER A 97 -16.92 1.14 -2.74
C SER A 97 -17.76 2.16 -3.51
N THR A 98 -17.53 3.46 -3.26
CA THR A 98 -18.18 4.57 -3.98
C THR A 98 -17.14 5.57 -4.45
N ALA A 99 -17.19 5.96 -5.73
CA ALA A 99 -16.37 7.06 -6.24
C ALA A 99 -16.90 8.40 -5.70
N ILE A 100 -16.06 9.14 -4.98
CA ILE A 100 -16.39 10.43 -4.35
C ILE A 100 -15.74 11.61 -5.07
N PHE A 101 -14.79 11.35 -5.97
CA PHE A 101 -14.15 12.35 -6.82
C PHE A 101 -13.70 11.71 -8.13
N GLU A 102 -13.97 12.38 -9.24
CA GLU A 102 -13.64 11.96 -10.62
C GLU A 102 -12.97 13.15 -11.33
N PRO A 103 -11.65 13.37 -11.10
CA PRO A 103 -10.90 14.47 -11.71
C PRO A 103 -10.79 14.34 -13.24
N GLN A 104 -10.38 15.42 -13.90
CA GLN A 104 -10.05 15.41 -15.33
C GLN A 104 -8.62 14.92 -15.59
N GLU A 105 -7.76 14.99 -14.57
CA GLU A 105 -6.39 14.49 -14.58
C GLU A 105 -6.34 12.96 -14.72
N LEU A 106 -5.17 12.42 -15.09
CA LEU A 106 -5.03 11.01 -15.46
C LEU A 106 -4.98 10.06 -14.25
N GLN A 107 -4.54 10.55 -13.10
CA GLN A 107 -4.55 9.80 -11.85
C GLN A 107 -4.57 10.70 -10.61
N VAL A 108 -4.99 10.10 -9.49
CA VAL A 108 -4.75 10.64 -8.15
C VAL A 108 -3.54 9.88 -7.59
N GLN A 109 -2.44 10.59 -7.33
CA GLN A 109 -1.16 10.03 -6.95
C GLN A 109 -1.05 9.77 -5.44
N SER A 110 -1.45 10.75 -4.62
CA SER A 110 -1.41 10.64 -3.16
C SER A 110 -2.66 11.25 -2.55
N LEU A 111 -3.06 10.76 -1.37
CA LEU A 111 -4.13 11.35 -0.59
C LEU A 111 -3.86 11.27 0.91
N VAL A 112 -4.48 12.18 1.66
CA VAL A 112 -4.53 12.15 3.13
C VAL A 112 -5.90 12.61 3.62
N VAL A 113 -6.29 12.14 4.80
CA VAL A 113 -7.58 12.46 5.43
C VAL A 113 -7.33 13.21 6.73
N ASP A 114 -8.01 14.33 6.91
CA ASP A 114 -7.95 15.09 8.16
C ASP A 114 -8.91 14.54 9.23
N LYS A 115 -8.81 15.06 10.44
CA LYS A 115 -9.68 14.70 11.57
C LYS A 115 -11.18 15.01 11.37
N ASN A 116 -11.53 15.80 10.35
CA ASN A 116 -12.90 16.17 9.99
C ASN A 116 -13.41 15.37 8.78
N ASN A 117 -12.72 14.30 8.38
CA ASN A 117 -13.01 13.46 7.21
C ASN A 117 -12.92 14.21 5.88
N VAL A 118 -12.13 15.28 5.83
CA VAL A 118 -11.78 15.98 4.58
C VAL A 118 -10.60 15.26 3.96
N VAL A 119 -10.74 14.91 2.69
CA VAL A 119 -9.68 14.28 1.90
C VAL A 119 -8.94 15.35 1.12
N TYR A 120 -7.62 15.38 1.24
CA TYR A 120 -6.75 16.10 0.32
C TYR A 120 -6.23 15.09 -0.69
N ALA A 121 -6.41 15.36 -1.98
CA ALA A 121 -6.07 14.44 -3.07
C ALA A 121 -5.17 15.15 -4.08
N ALA A 122 -3.97 14.63 -4.29
CA ALA A 122 -2.99 15.14 -5.24
C ALA A 122 -3.13 14.42 -6.58
N THR A 123 -3.38 15.16 -7.66
CA THR A 123 -3.50 14.63 -9.03
C THR A 123 -2.17 14.62 -9.77
N ALA A 124 -2.11 13.86 -10.87
CA ALA A 124 -1.02 13.88 -11.85
C ALA A 124 -1.52 13.45 -13.24
N PRO A 125 -0.88 13.91 -14.35
CA PRO A 125 0.11 14.99 -14.43
C PRO A 125 -0.54 16.38 -14.20
N ASP A 126 0.28 17.44 -14.22
CA ASP A 126 -0.11 18.84 -13.95
C ASP A 126 -0.72 18.98 -12.55
N GLY A 127 0.06 18.53 -11.55
CA GLY A 127 -0.44 18.17 -10.25
C GLY A 127 -1.15 19.30 -9.52
N LYS A 128 -2.37 19.00 -9.06
CA LYS A 128 -3.19 19.86 -8.21
C LYS A 128 -3.54 19.12 -6.94
N VAL A 129 -3.70 19.84 -5.85
CA VAL A 129 -4.34 19.32 -4.65
C VAL A 129 -5.80 19.74 -4.64
N TYR A 130 -6.69 18.78 -4.55
CA TYR A 130 -8.11 18.99 -4.32
C TYR A 130 -8.45 18.74 -2.86
N ARG A 131 -9.31 19.60 -2.31
CA ARG A 131 -9.94 19.40 -1.00
C ARG A 131 -11.35 18.85 -1.24
N ILE A 132 -11.58 17.62 -0.79
CA ILE A 132 -12.83 16.87 -0.96
C ILE A 132 -13.45 16.70 0.42
N ALA A 133 -14.56 17.40 0.67
CA ALA A 133 -15.22 17.41 1.97
C ALA A 133 -16.61 16.78 1.90
N PRO A 134 -17.07 16.09 2.96
CA PRO A 134 -18.45 15.66 3.07
C PRO A 134 -19.40 16.86 2.94
N ASP A 135 -20.45 16.72 2.13
CA ASP A 135 -21.54 17.68 2.06
C ASP A 135 -22.54 17.38 3.19
N ALA A 136 -22.65 18.28 4.16
CA ALA A 136 -23.55 18.11 5.30
C ALA A 136 -25.04 18.03 4.90
N ALA A 137 -25.42 18.49 3.70
CA ALA A 137 -26.79 18.44 3.21
C ALA A 137 -27.16 17.12 2.50
N SER A 138 -26.18 16.23 2.32
CA SER A 138 -26.32 15.04 1.48
C SER A 138 -26.63 13.77 2.28
N LYS A 139 -27.34 12.82 1.65
CA LYS A 139 -27.58 11.50 2.26
C LYS A 139 -26.30 10.66 2.27
N PRO A 140 -25.99 9.94 3.37
CA PRO A 140 -24.85 9.04 3.44
C PRO A 140 -24.83 8.04 2.27
N GLY A 141 -23.68 7.87 1.62
CA GLY A 141 -23.48 6.88 0.55
C GLY A 141 -23.87 7.35 -0.87
N SER A 142 -24.37 8.58 -1.04
CA SER A 142 -24.58 9.14 -2.38
C SER A 142 -23.25 9.67 -2.98
N LYS A 143 -23.07 9.56 -4.31
CA LYS A 143 -21.96 10.25 -5.02
C LYS A 143 -21.98 11.77 -4.76
N SER A 144 -23.17 12.36 -4.61
CA SER A 144 -23.34 13.78 -4.29
C SER A 144 -23.02 14.11 -2.83
N ALA A 145 -22.50 13.16 -2.05
CA ALA A 145 -22.18 13.39 -0.64
C ALA A 145 -20.84 14.07 -0.37
N PHE A 146 -20.09 14.39 -1.43
CA PHE A 146 -18.81 15.06 -1.32
C PHE A 146 -18.73 16.23 -2.29
N THR A 147 -18.12 17.32 -1.83
CA THR A 147 -17.78 18.46 -2.69
C THR A 147 -16.26 18.54 -2.81
N ALA A 148 -15.76 18.56 -4.04
CA ALA A 148 -14.35 18.74 -4.36
C ALA A 148 -14.09 20.17 -4.87
N LYS A 149 -13.04 20.82 -4.36
CA LYS A 149 -12.57 22.12 -4.85
C LYS A 149 -11.04 22.13 -4.96
N PRO A 150 -10.46 22.80 -5.98
CA PRO A 150 -9.02 23.07 -5.99
C PRO A 150 -8.60 23.76 -4.70
N TYR A 151 -7.51 23.28 -4.12
CA TYR A 151 -6.97 23.77 -2.84
C TYR A 151 -5.57 24.36 -3.00
N PHE A 152 -4.73 23.73 -3.81
CA PHE A 152 -3.39 24.21 -4.08
C PHE A 152 -2.92 23.76 -5.47
N GLU A 153 -2.30 24.68 -6.22
CA GLU A 153 -1.74 24.43 -7.54
C GLU A 153 -0.28 24.93 -7.54
N PRO A 154 0.72 24.06 -7.34
CA PRO A 154 2.13 24.46 -7.29
C PRO A 154 2.72 24.83 -8.66
N GLY A 155 2.00 24.57 -9.77
CA GLY A 155 2.51 24.80 -11.12
C GLY A 155 3.63 23.83 -11.53
N THR A 156 3.70 22.65 -10.91
CA THR A 156 4.62 21.55 -11.29
C THR A 156 3.85 20.44 -12.00
N LYS A 157 4.58 19.63 -12.77
CA LYS A 157 4.04 18.45 -13.42
C LYS A 157 3.68 17.33 -12.44
N TYR A 158 4.40 17.21 -11.33
CA TYR A 158 4.27 16.07 -10.42
C TYR A 158 4.12 16.50 -8.96
N ILE A 159 3.06 16.02 -8.31
CA ILE A 159 2.98 15.94 -6.84
C ILE A 159 3.12 14.46 -6.49
N TRP A 160 4.18 14.10 -5.79
CA TRP A 160 4.47 12.71 -5.47
C TRP A 160 3.82 12.26 -4.17
N ASP A 161 3.83 13.14 -3.17
CA ASP A 161 3.28 12.83 -1.86
C ASP A 161 2.76 14.05 -1.12
N ILE A 162 1.82 13.83 -0.21
CA ILE A 162 1.26 14.87 0.65
C ILE A 162 1.08 14.34 2.07
N ILE A 163 1.30 15.19 3.08
CA ILE A 163 1.07 14.82 4.49
C ILE A 163 0.52 15.99 5.30
N LEU A 164 -0.34 15.72 6.27
CA LEU A 164 -0.84 16.71 7.22
C LEU A 164 0.00 16.70 8.49
N ASP A 165 0.33 17.88 9.00
CA ASP A 165 0.81 18.00 10.38
C ASP A 165 -0.32 18.00 11.41
N SER A 166 0.06 17.94 12.68
CA SER A 166 -0.85 18.00 13.83
C SER A 166 -1.72 19.28 13.89
N SER A 167 -1.31 20.33 13.21
CA SER A 167 -2.03 21.60 13.12
C SER A 167 -2.93 21.69 11.88
N GLY A 168 -2.92 20.67 11.01
CA GLY A 168 -3.68 20.63 9.77
C GLY A 168 -3.02 21.37 8.61
N ASN A 169 -1.74 21.72 8.69
CA ASN A 169 -1.01 22.22 7.53
C ASN A 169 -0.64 21.04 6.62
N LEU A 170 -0.81 21.23 5.32
CA LEU A 170 -0.48 20.25 4.31
C LEU A 170 0.94 20.50 3.78
N TYR A 171 1.78 19.49 3.85
CA TYR A 171 3.07 19.46 3.17
C TYR A 171 2.91 18.74 1.83
N VAL A 172 3.46 19.32 0.76
CA VAL A 172 3.28 18.85 -0.62
C VAL A 172 4.66 18.66 -1.24
N ALA A 173 5.04 17.40 -1.49
CA ALA A 173 6.29 17.03 -2.15
C ALA A 173 6.12 17.05 -3.67
N THR A 174 6.93 17.85 -4.35
CA THR A 174 6.84 18.04 -5.80
C THR A 174 8.00 17.42 -6.56
N GLY A 175 7.79 17.26 -7.87
CA GLY A 175 8.83 16.97 -8.84
C GLY A 175 9.34 18.22 -9.57
N ASP A 176 10.19 17.99 -10.57
CA ASP A 176 10.87 18.99 -11.42
C ASP A 176 11.92 19.87 -10.69
N HIS A 177 11.58 20.40 -9.52
CA HIS A 177 12.44 21.32 -8.75
C HIS A 177 12.73 20.84 -7.32
N GLY A 178 12.28 19.64 -6.94
CA GLY A 178 12.49 19.04 -5.62
C GLY A 178 12.07 19.94 -4.46
N GLU A 179 10.91 20.58 -4.60
CA GLU A 179 10.39 21.51 -3.61
C GLU A 179 9.37 20.81 -2.70
N ILE A 180 9.30 21.30 -1.47
CA ILE A 180 8.25 20.94 -0.53
C ILE A 180 7.53 22.23 -0.19
N PHE A 181 6.23 22.28 -0.50
CA PHE A 181 5.39 23.40 -0.09
C PHE A 181 4.72 23.09 1.24
N LYS A 182 4.52 24.13 2.06
CA LYS A 182 3.62 24.08 3.21
C LYS A 182 2.40 24.94 2.90
N VAL A 183 1.21 24.36 3.02
CA VAL A 183 -0.08 25.00 2.76
C VAL A 183 -0.91 24.98 4.05
N THR A 184 -1.28 26.14 4.57
CA THR A 184 -2.12 26.27 5.76
C THR A 184 -3.57 25.94 5.41
N ALA A 185 -4.40 25.63 6.43
CA ALA A 185 -5.82 25.31 6.24
C ALA A 185 -6.63 26.41 5.50
N SER A 186 -6.17 27.67 5.51
CA SER A 186 -6.78 28.78 4.77
C SER A 186 -6.32 28.89 3.31
N GLY A 187 -5.41 28.02 2.86
CA GLY A 187 -4.85 28.00 1.51
C GLY A 187 -3.60 28.88 1.33
N GLN A 188 -3.15 29.59 2.37
CA GLN A 188 -1.88 30.33 2.31
C GLN A 188 -0.73 29.32 2.22
N HIS A 189 0.27 29.61 1.39
CA HIS A 189 1.35 28.68 1.13
C HIS A 189 2.70 29.35 0.92
N SER A 190 3.77 28.60 1.17
CA SER A 190 5.13 28.96 0.86
C SER A 190 5.97 27.72 0.57
N VAL A 191 7.10 27.90 -0.12
CA VAL A 191 8.13 26.86 -0.18
C VAL A 191 8.69 26.68 1.24
N PHE A 192 8.55 25.48 1.78
CA PHE A 192 9.06 25.10 3.09
C PHE A 192 10.49 24.58 3.02
N PHE A 193 10.80 23.84 1.95
CA PHE A 193 12.12 23.30 1.72
C PHE A 193 12.36 23.17 0.22
N LYS A 194 13.62 23.36 -0.18
CA LYS A 194 14.09 23.12 -1.54
C LYS A 194 15.32 22.23 -1.47
N SER A 195 15.25 21.09 -2.13
CA SER A 195 16.38 20.17 -2.24
C SER A 195 17.24 20.48 -3.44
N ASP A 196 18.45 19.92 -3.47
CA ASP A 196 19.29 19.89 -4.68
C ASP A 196 18.89 18.75 -5.63
N GLU A 197 17.88 17.95 -5.26
CA GLU A 197 17.36 16.83 -6.04
C GLU A 197 16.15 17.30 -6.88
N VAL A 198 15.83 16.58 -7.96
CA VAL A 198 14.74 16.96 -8.87
C VAL A 198 13.37 16.55 -8.31
N HIS A 199 13.33 15.47 -7.53
CA HIS A 199 12.10 14.86 -7.04
C HIS A 199 12.19 14.60 -5.54
N ILE A 200 11.20 15.07 -4.79
CA ILE A 200 10.89 14.53 -3.46
C ILE A 200 9.74 13.55 -3.62
N ARG A 201 9.98 12.26 -3.33
CA ARG A 201 9.03 11.18 -3.61
C ARG A 201 8.09 10.84 -2.46
N VAL A 202 8.54 11.03 -1.23
CA VAL A 202 7.81 10.55 -0.05
C VAL A 202 8.08 11.45 1.14
N LEU A 203 7.06 11.64 1.97
CA LEU A 203 7.12 12.41 3.19
C LEU A 203 6.72 11.56 4.40
N ALA A 204 7.32 11.86 5.54
CA ALA A 204 6.88 11.37 6.84
C ALA A 204 7.10 12.45 7.91
N LEU A 205 6.42 12.33 9.04
CA LEU A 205 6.67 13.17 10.21
C LEU A 205 7.31 12.33 11.31
N ASP A 206 8.39 12.84 11.90
CA ASP A 206 8.96 12.24 13.11
C ASP A 206 8.12 12.59 14.36
N PRO A 207 8.34 11.95 15.52
CA PRO A 207 7.57 12.23 16.74
C PRO A 207 7.69 13.66 17.28
N LYS A 208 8.71 14.43 16.86
CA LYS A 208 8.88 15.85 17.19
C LYS A 208 8.21 16.76 16.17
N GLY A 209 7.60 16.19 15.13
CA GLY A 209 6.96 16.91 14.03
C GLY A 209 7.91 17.39 12.94
N ASN A 210 9.20 16.99 12.95
CA ASN A 210 10.11 17.33 11.85
C ASN A 210 9.70 16.55 10.61
N LEU A 211 9.88 17.16 9.44
CA LEU A 211 9.56 16.53 8.17
C LEU A 211 10.74 15.65 7.73
N ILE A 212 10.46 14.39 7.43
CA ILE A 212 11.38 13.46 6.79
C ILE A 212 10.98 13.36 5.33
N ALA A 213 11.93 13.61 4.42
CA ALA A 213 11.67 13.62 2.99
C ALA A 213 12.66 12.69 2.26
N GLY A 214 12.16 11.77 1.44
CA GLY A 214 12.98 10.92 0.59
C GLY A 214 13.01 11.45 -0.84
N SER A 215 14.20 11.59 -1.42
CA SER A 215 14.38 12.03 -2.81
C SER A 215 14.49 10.89 -3.82
N ASP A 216 14.36 11.26 -5.09
CA ASP A 216 14.75 10.45 -6.24
C ASP A 216 15.76 11.21 -7.09
N GLY A 217 16.75 10.47 -7.58
CA GLY A 217 18.07 10.98 -7.98
C GLY A 217 19.15 10.23 -7.22
N SER A 218 19.74 10.86 -6.21
CA SER A 218 20.78 10.29 -5.36
C SER A 218 20.24 9.48 -4.17
N GLY A 219 18.91 9.44 -3.98
CA GLY A 219 18.26 8.64 -2.93
C GLY A 219 18.50 9.16 -1.50
N LEU A 220 18.50 10.49 -1.34
CA LEU A 220 18.79 11.13 -0.05
C LEU A 220 17.57 11.12 0.87
N ILE A 221 17.84 11.04 2.18
CA ILE A 221 16.84 11.27 3.23
C ILE A 221 17.16 12.59 3.92
N TYR A 222 16.26 13.55 3.79
CA TYR A 222 16.32 14.82 4.48
C TYR A 222 15.53 14.77 5.78
N ARG A 223 16.07 15.39 6.83
CA ARG A 223 15.33 15.72 8.05
C ARG A 223 15.28 17.23 8.19
N ILE A 224 14.11 17.80 8.03
CA ILE A 224 13.88 19.24 7.98
C ILE A 224 13.16 19.64 9.25
N SER A 225 13.83 20.44 10.08
CA SER A 225 13.25 20.95 11.34
C SER A 225 12.18 22.01 11.03
N ARG A 226 11.14 22.08 11.87
CA ARG A 226 10.07 23.08 11.75
C ARG A 226 10.54 24.49 12.06
#